data_AF-A0A5J6P5L6-F1
#
_entry.id   AF-A0A5J6P5L6-F1
#
_cell.length_a   1.000
_cell.length_b   1.000
_cell.length_c   1.000
_cell.angle_alpha   90.00
_cell.angle_beta   90.00
_cell.angle_gamma   90.00
#
_symmetry.space_group_name_H-M   'P 1'
#
loop_
_entity.id
_entity.type
_entity.pdbx_description
1 polymer ?
#
loop_
_entity_poly.entity_id
_entity_poly.type
_entity_poly.pdbx_seq_one_letter_code
_entity_poly.pdbx_strand_id
1 'polypeptide(L)'
;MKNMLAVLMSAALIFSHSVLAEVDTTTEAEKRYLIKVAQELKHLDELAAKAASNADPDARVTLDYVALRNDLQEMRRALEAHLQKPSRSPRRIDELTFAGRTAQ
;
A
#
# COMPACT_ATOMS: atom_id res chain seq x y z
N MET A 1 -17.51 33.26 4.94
CA MET A 1 -18.11 31.99 4.47
C MET A 1 -17.71 31.60 3.04
N LYS A 2 -17.68 32.53 2.07
CA LYS A 2 -17.25 32.26 0.68
C LYS A 2 -15.83 31.71 0.54
N ASN A 3 -14.89 32.19 1.37
CA ASN A 3 -13.49 31.75 1.33
C ASN A 3 -13.28 30.35 1.95
N MET A 4 -14.20 29.89 2.81
CA MET A 4 -14.12 28.57 3.45
C MET A 4 -14.64 27.47 2.52
N LEU A 5 -15.65 27.79 1.70
CA LEU A 5 -16.18 26.90 0.66
C LEU A 5 -15.17 26.72 -0.48
N ALA A 6 -14.44 27.79 -0.85
CA ALA A 6 -13.39 27.73 -1.86
C ALA A 6 -12.20 26.86 -1.42
N VAL A 7 -11.81 26.91 -0.14
CA VAL A 7 -10.75 26.05 0.42
C VAL A 7 -11.18 24.58 0.46
N LEU A 8 -12.44 24.30 0.83
CA LEU A 8 -12.99 22.94 0.82
C LEU A 8 -13.11 22.34 -0.60
N MET A 9 -13.46 23.17 -1.59
CA MET A 9 -13.49 22.75 -3.00
C MET A 9 -12.09 22.57 -3.60
N SER A 10 -11.11 23.36 -3.17
CA SER A 10 -9.72 23.24 -3.63
C SER A 10 -9.05 21.97 -3.08
N ALA A 11 -9.39 21.54 -1.86
CA ALA A 11 -8.92 20.28 -1.30
C ALA A 11 -9.49 19.04 -2.03
N ALA A 12 -10.70 19.14 -2.58
CA ALA A 12 -11.35 18.05 -3.30
C ALA A 12 -10.79 17.82 -4.72
N LEU A 13 -10.20 18.84 -5.35
CA LEU A 13 -9.66 18.77 -6.72
C LEU A 13 -8.26 18.12 -6.81
N ILE A 14 -7.55 17.95 -5.69
CA ILE A 14 -6.22 17.34 -5.66
C ILE A 14 -6.30 15.81 -5.73
N PHE A 15 -7.46 15.21 -5.44
CA PHE A 15 -7.63 13.75 -5.45
C PHE A 15 -7.91 13.13 -6.84
N SER A 16 -8.11 13.96 -7.88
CA SER A 16 -8.67 13.50 -9.17
C SER A 16 -7.66 13.32 -10.31
N HIS A 17 -6.37 13.06 -10.03
CA HIS A 17 -5.38 12.84 -11.09
C HIS A 17 -4.59 11.54 -10.90
N SER A 18 -5.17 10.40 -11.28
CA SER A 18 -4.44 9.16 -11.55
C SER A 18 -5.16 8.30 -12.59
N VAL A 19 -5.32 8.83 -13.80
CA VAL A 19 -5.55 7.99 -14.98
C VAL A 19 -4.36 8.21 -15.91
N LEU A 20 -3.29 7.46 -15.66
CA LEU A 20 -2.20 7.25 -16.61
C LEU A 20 -2.04 5.74 -16.74
N ALA A 21 -1.82 5.30 -17.99
CA ALA A 21 -1.73 3.92 -18.43
C ALA A 21 -1.06 2.99 -17.40
N GLU A 22 -1.67 1.82 -17.19
CA GLU A 22 -1.23 0.74 -16.31
C GLU A 22 0.19 0.26 -16.70
N VAL A 23 1.18 1.02 -16.24
CA VAL A 23 2.55 0.56 -16.05
C VAL A 23 2.59 0.12 -14.60
N ASP A 24 2.31 -1.16 -14.37
CA ASP A 24 2.43 -1.81 -13.06
C ASP A 24 3.91 -1.86 -12.66
N THR A 25 4.46 -0.69 -12.28
CA THR A 25 5.80 -0.55 -11.76
C THR A 25 5.73 0.26 -10.47
N THR A 26 5.75 -0.41 -9.33
CA THR A 26 6.10 0.22 -8.05
C THR A 26 7.47 0.87 -8.20
N THR A 27 7.57 2.18 -8.01
CA THR A 27 8.86 2.87 -8.13
C THR A 27 9.78 2.47 -6.97
N GLU A 28 11.11 2.53 -7.15
CA GLU A 28 12.05 2.23 -6.04
C GLU A 28 11.89 3.20 -4.84
N ALA A 29 11.42 4.42 -5.09
CA ALA A 29 11.09 5.38 -4.02
C ALA A 29 9.86 4.93 -3.23
N GLU A 30 8.79 4.56 -3.93
CA GLU A 30 7.56 4.01 -3.35
C GLU A 30 7.84 2.72 -2.58
N LYS A 31 8.63 1.80 -3.14
CA LYS A 31 9.03 0.55 -2.48
C LYS A 31 9.70 0.81 -1.14
N ARG A 32 10.66 1.74 -1.08
CA ARG A 32 11.32 2.14 0.18
C ARG A 32 10.35 2.74 1.19
N TYR A 33 9.41 3.56 0.72
CA TYR A 33 8.39 4.13 1.59
C TYR A 33 7.47 3.05 2.16
N LEU A 34 6.98 2.12 1.34
CA LEU A 34 6.13 1.01 1.78
C LEU A 34 6.84 0.07 2.75
N ILE A 35 8.15 -0.17 2.58
CA ILE A 35 8.97 -0.91 3.55
C ILE A 35 8.97 -0.20 4.91
N LYS A 36 9.12 1.14 4.93
CA LYS A 36 9.06 1.93 6.15
C LYS A 36 7.70 1.83 6.82
N VAL A 37 6.60 1.93 6.05
CA VAL A 37 5.24 1.76 6.57
C VAL A 37 5.03 0.38 7.19
N ALA A 38 5.51 -0.69 6.53
CA ALA A 38 5.41 -2.05 7.09
C ALA A 38 6.18 -2.19 8.44
N GLN A 39 7.32 -1.52 8.58
CA GLN A 39 8.06 -1.46 9.84
C GLN A 39 7.31 -0.66 10.92
N GLU A 40 6.70 0.47 10.54
CA GLU A 40 5.89 1.28 11.45
C GLU A 40 4.66 0.51 11.94
N LEU A 41 3.98 -0.25 11.07
CA LEU A 41 2.87 -1.12 11.46
C LEU A 41 3.29 -2.18 12.48
N LYS A 42 4.47 -2.78 12.31
CA LYS A 42 5.04 -3.70 13.31
C LYS A 42 5.27 -2.99 14.65
N HIS A 43 5.83 -1.77 14.62
CA HIS A 43 6.05 -1.00 15.83
C HIS A 43 4.74 -0.66 16.55
N LEU A 44 3.68 -0.32 15.79
CA LEU A 44 2.35 -0.09 16.32
C LEU A 44 1.75 -1.35 16.97
N ASP A 45 1.95 -2.54 16.40
CA ASP A 45 1.52 -3.82 17.01
C ASP A 45 2.21 -4.04 18.38
N GLU A 46 3.52 -3.77 18.47
CA GLU A 46 4.26 -3.86 19.74
C GLU A 46 3.78 -2.84 20.77
N LEU A 47 3.45 -1.61 20.35
CA LEU A 47 2.87 -0.60 21.23
C LEU A 47 1.45 -0.97 21.68
N ALA A 48 0.63 -1.52 20.78
CA ALA A 48 -0.70 -2.01 21.10
C ALA A 48 -0.64 -3.17 22.11
N ALA A 49 0.34 -4.07 21.98
CA ALA A 49 0.55 -5.15 22.95
C ALA A 49 0.93 -4.60 24.35
N LYS A 50 1.80 -3.60 24.41
CA LYS A 50 2.15 -2.92 25.68
C LYS A 50 0.98 -2.15 26.26
N ALA A 51 0.17 -1.51 25.43
CA ALA A 51 -1.02 -0.80 25.88
C ALA A 51 -2.05 -1.78 26.45
N ALA A 52 -2.25 -2.93 25.81
CA ALA A 52 -3.13 -3.99 26.30
C ALA A 52 -2.73 -4.50 27.69
N SER A 53 -1.43 -4.68 27.96
CA SER A 53 -0.95 -5.12 29.27
C SER A 53 -1.11 -4.09 30.38
N ASN A 54 -1.25 -2.81 30.03
CA ASN A 54 -1.40 -1.70 30.97
C ASN A 54 -2.82 -1.11 30.96
N ALA A 55 -3.77 -1.77 30.28
CA ALA A 55 -5.13 -1.29 30.16
C ALA A 55 -5.86 -1.37 31.51
N ASP A 56 -6.62 -0.31 31.84
CA ASP A 56 -7.44 -0.27 33.04
C ASP A 56 -8.63 -1.25 32.89
N PRO A 57 -8.73 -2.29 33.76
CA PRO A 57 -9.83 -3.25 33.69
C PRO A 57 -11.20 -2.63 34.02
N ASP A 58 -11.23 -1.50 34.73
CA ASP A 58 -12.44 -0.80 35.14
C ASP A 58 -12.80 0.37 34.19
N ALA A 59 -12.10 0.47 33.05
CA ALA A 59 -12.38 1.49 32.05
C ALA A 59 -13.82 1.38 31.53
N ARG A 60 -14.55 2.51 31.51
CA ARG A 60 -15.91 2.58 30.97
C ARG A 60 -16.02 2.18 29.49
N VAL A 61 -14.94 2.36 28.74
CA VAL A 61 -14.82 1.96 27.34
C VAL A 61 -13.48 1.25 27.18
N THR A 62 -13.54 -0.02 26.78
CA THR A 62 -12.36 -0.85 26.53
C THR A 62 -12.05 -0.88 25.04
N LEU A 63 -10.78 -0.66 24.68
CA LEU A 63 -10.33 -0.88 23.31
C LEU A 63 -10.18 -2.38 23.05
N ASP A 64 -10.68 -2.87 21.92
CA ASP A 64 -10.41 -4.24 21.48
C ASP A 64 -8.99 -4.33 20.90
N TYR A 65 -8.04 -4.60 21.79
CA TYR A 65 -6.64 -4.76 21.41
C TYR A 65 -6.40 -6.01 20.55
N VAL A 66 -7.27 -7.02 20.62
CA VAL A 66 -7.12 -8.21 19.77
C VAL A 66 -7.47 -7.85 18.34
N ALA A 67 -8.62 -7.21 18.12
CA ALA A 67 -9.04 -6.74 16.80
C ALA A 67 -8.02 -5.77 16.20
N LEU A 68 -7.60 -4.74 16.95
CA LEU A 68 -6.62 -3.76 16.48
C LEU A 68 -5.31 -4.42 16.02
N ARG A 69 -4.80 -5.38 16.81
CA ARG A 69 -3.54 -6.06 16.48
C ARG A 69 -3.70 -6.96 15.26
N ASN A 70 -4.84 -7.62 15.09
CA ASN A 70 -5.15 -8.40 13.88
C ASN A 70 -5.16 -7.49 12.64
N ASP A 71 -5.80 -6.32 12.72
CA ASP A 71 -5.86 -5.35 11.62
C ASP A 71 -4.46 -4.84 11.23
N LEU A 72 -3.64 -4.49 12.22
CA LEU A 72 -2.24 -4.07 12.00
C LEU A 72 -1.42 -5.15 11.31
N GLN A 73 -1.59 -6.41 11.73
CA GLN A 73 -0.91 -7.55 11.14
C GLN A 73 -1.38 -7.83 9.71
N GLU A 74 -2.68 -7.71 9.44
CA GLU A 74 -3.24 -7.92 8.12
C GLU A 74 -2.79 -6.85 7.13
N MET A 75 -2.81 -5.56 7.54
CA MET A 75 -2.27 -4.47 6.73
C MET A 75 -0.78 -4.69 6.40
N ARG A 76 0.02 -5.12 7.39
CA ARG A 76 1.44 -5.41 7.17
C ARG A 76 1.62 -6.57 6.19
N ARG A 77 0.85 -7.66 6.34
CA ARG A 77 0.89 -8.83 5.43
C ARG A 77 0.54 -8.43 4.00
N ALA A 78 -0.51 -7.62 3.82
CA ALA A 78 -0.92 -7.14 2.50
C ALA A 78 0.18 -6.29 1.84
N LEU A 79 0.84 -5.39 2.60
CA LEU A 79 1.96 -4.61 2.10
C LEU A 79 3.17 -5.47 1.74
N GLU A 80 3.52 -6.46 2.57
CA GLU A 80 4.62 -7.38 2.28
C GLU A 80 4.34 -8.23 1.04
N ALA A 81 3.10 -8.72 0.88
CA ALA A 81 2.68 -9.43 -0.31
C ALA A 81 2.77 -8.54 -1.56
N HIS A 82 2.38 -7.26 -1.47
CA HIS A 82 2.54 -6.30 -2.56
C HIS A 82 4.01 -6.06 -2.91
N LEU A 83 4.88 -5.87 -1.90
CA LEU A 83 6.32 -5.65 -2.08
C LEU A 83 7.07 -6.84 -2.70
N GLN A 84 6.54 -8.06 -2.55
CA GLN A 84 7.10 -9.28 -3.14
C GLN A 84 6.66 -9.51 -4.59
N LYS A 85 5.66 -8.77 -5.09
CA LYS A 85 5.24 -8.90 -6.49
C LYS A 85 6.38 -8.47 -7.41
N PRO A 86 6.58 -9.14 -8.57
CA PRO A 86 7.52 -8.71 -9.58
C PRO A 86 7.20 -7.27 -9.99
N SER A 87 8.21 -6.40 -10.02
CA SER A 87 8.03 -4.99 -10.39
C SER A 87 7.70 -4.77 -11.87
N ARG A 88 7.76 -5.82 -12.69
CA ARG A 88 7.37 -5.84 -14.11
C ARG A 88 6.81 -7.21 -14.45
N SER A 89 5.68 -7.25 -15.15
CA SER A 89 5.25 -8.46 -15.85
C SER A 89 6.31 -8.87 -16.89
N PRO A 90 6.63 -10.17 -17.06
CA PRO A 90 7.50 -10.62 -18.13
C PRO A 90 7.02 -10.08 -19.48
N ARG A 91 7.92 -9.46 -20.25
CA ARG A 91 7.58 -9.01 -21.61
C ARG A 91 7.30 -10.26 -22.46
N ARG A 92 6.13 -10.34 -23.10
CA ARG A 92 5.93 -11.34 -24.17
C ARG A 92 6.91 -11.03 -25.30
N ILE A 93 7.72 -12.01 -25.65
CA ILE A 93 8.59 -11.96 -26.81
C ILE A 93 7.86 -12.76 -27.88
N ASP A 94 7.41 -12.10 -28.95
CA ASP A 94 6.82 -12.79 -30.10
C ASP A 94 7.91 -13.64 -30.79
N GLU A 95 7.52 -14.81 -31.29
CA GLU A 95 8.45 -15.70 -31.99
C GLU A 95 9.05 -14.97 -33.21
N LEU A 96 10.37 -15.01 -33.32
CA LEU A 96 11.07 -14.46 -34.48
C LEU A 96 10.82 -15.39 -35.67
N THR A 97 9.93 -14.99 -36.58
CA THR A 97 9.74 -15.70 -37.84
C THR A 97 11.04 -15.63 -38.65
N PHE A 98 11.71 -16.77 -38.83
CA PHE A 98 12.93 -16.85 -39.62
C PHE A 98 12.65 -16.49 -41.08
N ALA A 99 13.08 -15.31 -41.51
CA ALA A 99 12.93 -14.81 -42.89
C ALA A 99 13.90 -15.47 -43.90
N GLY A 100 14.24 -16.75 -43.70
CA GLY A 100 15.16 -17.50 -44.54
C GLY A 100 14.46 -18.65 -45.26
N ARG A 101 13.60 -18.34 -46.22
CA ARG A 101 13.26 -19.28 -47.30
C ARG A 101 12.70 -18.55 -48.52
N THR A 102 13.53 -17.76 -49.18
CA THR A 102 13.41 -17.61 -50.63
C THR A 102 14.00 -18.88 -51.24
N ALA A 103 13.16 -19.90 -51.39
CA ALA A 103 13.49 -21.03 -52.25
C ALA A 103 13.53 -20.53 -53.71
N GLN A 104 14.53 -21.03 -54.43
CA GLN A 104 14.85 -20.74 -55.83
C GLN A 104 13.69 -21.02 -56.78
#